data_AF-A0A168H838-F1
#
_entry.id   AF-A0A168H838-F1
#
_cell.length_a   1.000
_cell.length_b   1.000
_cell.length_c   1.000
_cell.angle_alpha   90.00
_cell.angle_beta   90.00
_cell.angle_gamma   90.00
#
_symmetry.space_group_name_H-M   'P 1'
#
loop_
_entity.id
_entity.type
_entity.pdbx_description
1 polymer ?
#
loop_
_entity_poly.entity_id
_entity_poly.type
_entity_poly.pdbx_seq_one_letter_code
_entity_poly.pdbx_strand_id
1 'polypeptide(L)'
;MPFQHPFQESQFDLFDWYPKFRECQSHFVEHAQHSGPVQAVAAFVNILLPFQKAQKNEREPSDNTESAASLVALVPYIRRLVATGFDTPAVLHGFFGDDWSEGIGQIHEMERRNFLFAAKSENWVNVKSSYDIEDSQAVPFLRPLQGATEEEIQSAESSWSEWLAMQDWMLGPRAPPGEPK
;
A
#
# COMPACT_ATOMS: atom_id res chain seq x y z
N MET A 1 27.84 -7.78 -22.89
CA MET A 1 26.56 -7.92 -22.15
C MET A 1 25.99 -6.54 -21.97
N PRO A 2 24.67 -6.31 -22.17
CA PRO A 2 24.12 -4.98 -21.94
C PRO A 2 24.19 -4.67 -20.45
N PHE A 3 24.60 -3.46 -20.11
CA PHE A 3 24.49 -2.92 -18.76
C PHE A 3 22.99 -2.83 -18.44
N GLN A 4 22.49 -3.72 -17.59
CA GLN A 4 21.22 -3.48 -16.90
C GLN A 4 21.50 -2.35 -15.91
N HIS A 5 20.91 -1.19 -16.14
CA HIS A 5 20.86 -0.17 -15.09
C HIS A 5 20.12 -0.78 -13.89
N PRO A 6 20.64 -0.66 -12.66
CA PRO A 6 19.99 -1.20 -11.46
C PRO A 6 18.60 -0.59 -11.19
N PHE A 7 18.18 0.40 -11.99
CA PHE A 7 16.92 1.13 -11.89
C PHE A 7 15.85 0.68 -12.89
N GLN A 8 16.06 -0.38 -13.67
CA GLN A 8 15.01 -0.92 -14.54
C GLN A 8 14.07 -1.82 -13.73
N GLU A 9 13.21 -1.21 -12.92
CA GLU A 9 11.90 -1.82 -12.65
C GLU A 9 11.24 -2.11 -14.01
N SER A 10 10.63 -3.28 -14.15
CA SER A 10 9.91 -3.68 -15.38
C SER A 10 9.08 -2.50 -15.87
N GLN A 11 9.23 -2.15 -17.15
CA GLN A 11 8.61 -0.98 -17.77
C GLN A 11 7.14 -0.84 -17.33
N PHE A 12 6.88 -0.01 -16.32
CA PHE A 12 5.56 0.16 -15.74
C PHE A 12 4.71 0.91 -16.75
N ASP A 13 3.82 0.19 -17.43
CA ASP A 13 2.89 0.83 -18.35
C ASP A 13 1.70 1.37 -17.56
N LEU A 14 1.77 2.67 -17.26
CA LEU A 14 0.73 3.42 -16.58
C LEU A 14 -0.63 3.33 -17.29
N PHE A 15 -0.64 3.22 -18.62
CA PHE A 15 -1.87 3.21 -19.41
C PHE A 15 -2.55 1.83 -19.40
N ASP A 16 -1.78 0.75 -19.34
CA ASP A 16 -2.31 -0.60 -19.15
C ASP A 16 -2.76 -0.82 -17.70
N TRP A 17 -2.02 -0.26 -16.74
CA TRP A 17 -2.30 -0.40 -15.30
C TRP A 17 -3.55 0.37 -14.84
N TYR A 18 -3.73 1.62 -15.29
CA TYR A 18 -4.77 2.50 -14.75
C TYR A 18 -6.21 1.96 -14.92
N PRO A 19 -6.60 1.35 -16.05
CA PRO A 19 -7.90 0.67 -16.17
C PRO A 19 -8.12 -0.40 -15.09
N LYS A 20 -7.11 -1.23 -14.80
CA LYS A 20 -7.17 -2.27 -13.76
C LYS A 20 -7.29 -1.68 -12.36
N PHE A 21 -6.56 -0.60 -12.09
CA PHE A 21 -6.70 0.15 -10.84
C PHE A 21 -8.12 0.72 -10.67
N ARG A 22 -8.73 1.22 -11.77
CA ARG A 22 -10.10 1.75 -11.77
C ARG A 22 -11.15 0.67 -11.52
N GLU A 23 -10.96 -0.53 -12.07
CA GLU A 23 -11.80 -1.70 -11.78
C GLU A 23 -11.74 -2.05 -10.28
N CYS A 24 -10.54 -2.07 -9.69
CA CYS A 24 -10.38 -2.28 -8.25
C CYS A 24 -11.10 -1.23 -7.41
N GLN A 25 -11.00 0.05 -7.82
CA GLN A 25 -11.65 1.16 -7.13
C GLN A 25 -13.18 1.06 -7.19
N SER A 26 -13.72 0.79 -8.38
CA SER A 26 -15.17 0.61 -8.59
C SER A 26 -15.67 -0.62 -7.82
N HIS A 27 -14.98 -1.75 -7.88
CA HIS A 27 -15.33 -2.94 -7.10
C HIS A 27 -15.38 -2.66 -5.60
N PHE A 28 -14.35 -1.99 -5.06
CA PHE A 28 -14.27 -1.69 -3.64
C PHE A 28 -15.44 -0.83 -3.17
N VAL A 29 -15.78 0.21 -3.94
CA VAL A 29 -16.84 1.17 -3.62
C VAL A 29 -18.24 0.60 -3.89
N GLU A 30 -18.46 -0.08 -5.00
CA GLU A 30 -19.81 -0.47 -5.38
C GLU A 30 -20.23 -1.80 -4.71
N HIS A 31 -19.28 -2.67 -4.38
CA HIS A 31 -19.56 -4.03 -3.93
C HIS A 31 -18.85 -4.37 -2.61
N ALA A 32 -17.52 -4.33 -2.57
CA ALA A 32 -16.76 -4.93 -1.47
C ALA A 32 -17.06 -4.31 -0.12
N GLN A 33 -17.13 -2.98 -0.03
CA GLN A 33 -17.42 -2.26 1.22
C GLN A 33 -18.77 -2.62 1.86
N HIS A 34 -19.70 -3.19 1.10
CA HIS A 34 -21.01 -3.62 1.60
C HIS A 34 -21.03 -5.09 2.03
N SER A 35 -19.95 -5.84 1.81
CA SER A 35 -19.86 -7.25 2.20
C SER A 35 -19.51 -7.43 3.67
N GLY A 36 -20.07 -8.47 4.29
CA GLY A 36 -19.79 -8.83 5.69
C GLY A 36 -18.30 -9.07 5.99
N PRO A 37 -17.56 -9.84 5.17
CA PRO A 37 -16.13 -10.07 5.39
C PRO A 37 -15.29 -8.78 5.38
N VAL A 38 -15.51 -7.87 4.42
CA VAL A 38 -14.78 -6.60 4.33
C VAL A 38 -15.11 -5.69 5.52
N GLN A 39 -16.38 -5.61 5.92
CA GLN A 39 -16.80 -4.86 7.11
C GLN A 39 -16.15 -5.42 8.40
N ALA A 40 -16.07 -6.75 8.52
CA ALA A 40 -15.43 -7.39 9.67
C ALA A 40 -13.94 -7.05 9.75
N VAL A 41 -13.22 -7.15 8.62
CA VAL A 41 -11.80 -6.77 8.56
C VAL A 41 -11.64 -5.27 8.88
N ALA A 42 -12.43 -4.41 8.24
CA ALA A 42 -12.35 -2.96 8.41
C ALA A 42 -12.57 -2.52 9.87
N ALA A 43 -13.57 -3.11 10.53
CA ALA A 43 -13.81 -2.89 11.96
C ALA A 43 -12.64 -3.38 12.82
N PHE A 44 -12.09 -4.57 12.52
CA PHE A 44 -11.00 -5.16 13.29
C PHE A 44 -9.70 -4.37 13.18
N VAL A 45 -9.39 -3.84 12.00
CA VAL A 45 -8.17 -3.06 11.74
C VAL A 45 -8.37 -1.56 11.96
N ASN A 46 -9.53 -1.15 12.50
CA ASN A 46 -9.91 0.23 12.79
C ASN A 46 -9.77 1.19 11.58
N ILE A 47 -10.44 0.86 10.47
CA ILE A 47 -10.53 1.72 9.29
C ILE A 47 -11.98 1.85 8.83
N LEU A 48 -12.40 3.08 8.55
CA LEU A 48 -13.72 3.39 8.01
C LEU A 48 -13.75 3.10 6.52
N LEU A 49 -14.79 2.39 6.11
CA LEU A 49 -15.14 2.17 4.72
C LEU A 49 -15.73 3.44 4.09
N PRO A 50 -15.68 3.59 2.76
CA PRO A 50 -16.15 4.81 2.10
C PRO A 50 -17.59 5.23 2.47
N PHE A 51 -18.53 4.29 2.54
CA PHE A 51 -19.92 4.57 2.92
C PHE A 51 -20.05 5.07 4.37
N GLN A 52 -19.16 4.62 5.27
CA GLN A 52 -19.14 5.07 6.66
C GLN A 52 -18.59 6.50 6.77
N LYS A 53 -17.61 6.85 5.94
CA LYS A 53 -17.07 8.23 5.85
C LYS A 53 -18.13 9.20 5.30
N ALA A 54 -18.87 8.81 4.26
CA ALA A 54 -19.96 9.61 3.72
C ALA A 54 -21.04 9.91 4.78
N GLN A 55 -21.50 8.89 5.53
CA GLN A 55 -22.46 9.06 6.61
C GLN A 55 -21.96 9.94 7.76
N LYS A 56 -20.64 9.95 8.03
CA LYS A 56 -20.03 10.83 9.03
C LYS A 56 -20.11 12.29 8.58
N ASN A 57 -19.82 12.56 7.31
CA ASN A 57 -19.82 13.91 6.75
C ASN A 57 -21.22 14.52 6.62
N GLU A 58 -22.26 13.70 6.37
CA GLU A 58 -23.67 14.15 6.33
C GLU A 58 -24.19 14.67 7.68
N ARG A 59 -23.53 14.34 8.79
CA ARG A 59 -23.89 14.80 10.14
C ARG A 59 -23.31 16.18 10.48
N GLU A 60 -22.44 16.73 9.64
CA GLU A 60 -21.94 18.11 9.73
C GLU A 60 -22.65 18.96 8.67
N PRO A 61 -23.28 20.11 9.02
CA PRO A 61 -24.01 20.92 8.06
C PRO A 61 -23.05 21.68 7.14
N SER A 62 -22.58 21.02 6.07
CA SER A 62 -21.80 21.62 4.99
C SER A 62 -22.65 21.69 3.73
N ASP A 63 -22.96 22.91 3.29
CA ASP A 63 -23.70 23.21 2.08
C ASP A 63 -22.76 23.06 0.86
N ASN A 64 -22.75 21.87 0.24
CA ASN A 64 -22.37 21.66 -1.16
C ASN A 64 -22.72 20.23 -1.58
N THR A 65 -23.95 20.06 -2.08
CA THR A 65 -24.43 18.82 -2.69
C THR A 65 -23.99 18.79 -4.15
N GLU A 66 -22.84 18.18 -4.42
CA GLU A 66 -22.60 17.53 -5.72
C GLU A 66 -21.99 16.15 -5.49
N SER A 67 -22.75 15.15 -5.94
CA SER A 67 -22.41 13.73 -6.00
C SER A 67 -21.21 13.49 -6.92
N ALA A 68 -20.02 13.88 -6.49
CA ALA A 68 -18.83 13.17 -6.90
C ALA A 68 -18.83 11.90 -6.07
N ALA A 69 -19.12 10.75 -6.68
CA ALA A 69 -18.69 9.46 -6.15
C ALA A 69 -17.18 9.62 -5.90
N SER A 70 -16.82 9.94 -4.66
CA SER A 70 -15.50 10.45 -4.31
C SER A 70 -14.49 9.44 -4.82
N LEU A 71 -13.49 9.88 -5.57
CA LEU A 71 -12.37 9.02 -5.94
C LEU A 71 -11.76 8.48 -4.64
N VAL A 72 -12.15 7.28 -4.24
CA VAL A 72 -11.70 6.68 -2.99
C VAL A 72 -10.24 6.29 -3.17
N ALA A 73 -9.35 6.93 -2.40
CA ALA A 73 -7.96 6.50 -2.36
C ALA A 73 -7.90 5.07 -1.79
N LEU A 74 -7.33 4.13 -2.55
CA LEU A 74 -7.16 2.74 -2.10
C LEU A 74 -5.92 2.58 -1.20
N VAL A 75 -4.92 3.45 -1.35
CA VAL A 75 -3.64 3.41 -0.63
C VAL A 75 -3.81 3.34 0.89
N PRO A 76 -4.68 4.13 1.57
CA PRO A 76 -4.87 4.01 3.02
C PRO A 76 -5.36 2.62 3.46
N TYR A 77 -6.19 1.96 2.65
CA TYR A 77 -6.68 0.61 2.94
C TYR A 77 -5.56 -0.41 2.74
N ILE A 78 -4.80 -0.32 1.65
CA ILE A 78 -3.65 -1.20 1.38
C ILE A 78 -2.62 -1.07 2.52
N ARG A 79 -2.25 0.16 2.91
CA ARG A 79 -1.37 0.46 4.04
C ARG A 79 -1.84 -0.21 5.33
N ARG A 80 -3.13 -0.08 5.64
CA ARG A 80 -3.70 -0.65 6.87
C ARG A 80 -3.69 -2.18 6.82
N LEU A 81 -4.04 -2.79 5.70
CA LEU A 81 -4.02 -4.25 5.53
C LEU A 81 -2.60 -4.79 5.68
N VAL A 82 -1.59 -4.18 5.06
CA VAL A 82 -0.17 -4.58 5.18
C VAL A 82 0.29 -4.48 6.64
N ALA A 83 0.13 -3.32 7.28
CA ALA A 83 0.60 -3.11 8.65
C ALA A 83 -0.04 -4.04 9.69
N THR A 84 -1.28 -4.48 9.44
CA THR A 84 -2.03 -5.38 10.33
C THR A 84 -1.96 -6.85 9.91
N GLY A 85 -1.28 -7.17 8.81
CA GLY A 85 -1.12 -8.54 8.29
C GLY A 85 -2.39 -9.14 7.68
N PHE A 86 -3.29 -8.31 7.17
CA PHE A 86 -4.52 -8.69 6.45
C PHE A 86 -4.37 -8.51 4.93
N ASP A 87 -3.16 -8.55 4.40
CA ASP A 87 -2.83 -8.36 2.99
C ASP A 87 -2.65 -9.70 2.23
N THR A 88 -3.33 -10.76 2.68
CA THR A 88 -3.31 -12.06 1.98
C THR A 88 -4.05 -11.99 0.65
N PRO A 89 -3.71 -12.83 -0.36
CA PRO A 89 -4.40 -12.85 -1.65
C PRO A 89 -5.92 -12.96 -1.55
N ALA A 90 -6.44 -13.74 -0.61
CA ALA A 90 -7.88 -13.88 -0.40
C ALA A 90 -8.55 -12.60 0.13
N VAL A 91 -7.86 -11.86 1.01
CA VAL A 91 -8.38 -10.58 1.53
C VAL A 91 -8.27 -9.49 0.46
N LEU A 92 -7.16 -9.43 -0.27
CA LEU A 92 -6.98 -8.46 -1.35
C LEU A 92 -8.01 -8.68 -2.46
N HIS A 93 -8.27 -9.93 -2.85
CA HIS A 93 -9.36 -10.28 -3.75
C HIS A 93 -10.72 -9.84 -3.20
N GLY A 94 -11.01 -10.12 -1.93
CA GLY A 94 -12.27 -9.71 -1.30
C GLY A 94 -12.47 -8.20 -1.22
N PHE A 95 -11.40 -7.40 -1.13
CA PHE A 95 -11.47 -5.93 -1.11
C PHE A 95 -11.51 -5.31 -2.52
N PHE A 96 -10.74 -5.87 -3.47
CA PHE A 96 -10.42 -5.18 -4.72
C PHE A 96 -10.85 -5.95 -5.99
N GLY A 97 -11.46 -7.13 -5.85
CA GLY A 97 -12.01 -7.90 -6.97
C GLY A 97 -10.99 -8.79 -7.67
N ASP A 98 -11.40 -9.36 -8.81
CA ASP A 98 -10.62 -10.37 -9.55
C ASP A 98 -9.30 -9.81 -10.09
N ASP A 99 -9.29 -8.57 -10.57
CA ASP A 99 -8.14 -7.91 -11.19
C ASP A 99 -7.18 -7.25 -10.16
N TRP A 100 -7.31 -7.57 -8.86
CA TRP A 100 -6.52 -6.89 -7.81
C TRP A 100 -5.01 -6.99 -8.03
N SER A 101 -4.51 -8.12 -8.54
CA SER A 101 -3.08 -8.33 -8.76
C SER A 101 -2.52 -7.38 -9.81
N GLU A 102 -3.30 -7.08 -10.84
CA GLU A 102 -2.91 -6.16 -11.92
C GLU A 102 -3.20 -4.70 -11.52
N GLY A 103 -4.29 -4.45 -10.80
CA GLY A 103 -4.73 -3.11 -10.44
C GLY A 103 -4.03 -2.52 -9.22
N ILE A 104 -3.83 -3.28 -8.14
CA ILE A 104 -3.19 -2.79 -6.90
C ILE A 104 -1.92 -3.54 -6.51
N GLY A 105 -1.54 -4.61 -7.24
CA GLY A 105 -0.39 -5.46 -6.89
C GLY A 105 0.91 -4.67 -6.69
N GLN A 106 1.25 -3.76 -7.60
CA GLN A 106 2.48 -2.96 -7.45
C GLN A 106 2.43 -2.01 -6.23
N ILE A 107 1.27 -1.41 -5.94
CA ILE A 107 1.09 -0.56 -4.74
C ILE A 107 1.23 -1.42 -3.48
N HIS A 108 0.66 -2.62 -3.49
CA HIS A 108 0.76 -3.58 -2.40
C HIS A 108 2.21 -4.02 -2.16
N GLU A 109 2.94 -4.42 -3.20
CA GLU A 109 4.35 -4.80 -3.12
C GLU A 109 5.24 -3.65 -2.62
N MET A 110 5.03 -2.44 -3.16
CA MET A 110 5.74 -1.24 -2.70
C MET A 110 5.46 -0.95 -1.22
N GLU A 111 4.22 -1.11 -0.78
CA GLU A 111 3.87 -0.87 0.62
C GLU A 111 4.46 -1.92 1.56
N ARG A 112 4.51 -3.20 1.16
CA ARG A 112 5.20 -4.25 1.94
C ARG A 112 6.69 -3.94 2.10
N ARG A 113 7.35 -3.46 1.04
CA ARG A 113 8.75 -3.01 1.07
C ARG A 113 8.93 -1.80 1.99
N ASN A 114 8.04 -0.81 1.89
CA ASN A 114 8.05 0.37 2.77
C ASN A 114 7.86 -0.02 4.24
N PHE A 115 7.01 -1.01 4.53
CA PHE A 115 6.82 -1.51 5.88
C PHE A 115 8.09 -2.15 6.45
N LEU A 116 8.80 -2.95 5.64
CA LEU A 116 10.11 -3.49 6.02
C LEU A 116 11.14 -2.38 6.27
N PHE A 117 11.12 -1.32 5.47
CA PHE A 117 12.05 -0.19 5.64
C PHE A 117 11.77 0.56 6.93
N ALA A 118 10.50 0.90 7.18
CA ALA A 118 10.08 1.54 8.42
C ALA A 118 10.46 0.69 9.64
N ALA A 119 10.21 -0.62 9.59
CA ALA A 119 10.58 -1.55 10.66
C ALA A 119 12.10 -1.65 10.88
N LYS A 120 12.91 -1.46 9.82
CA LYS A 120 14.38 -1.46 9.88
C LYS A 120 14.97 -0.13 10.37
N SER A 121 14.32 0.99 10.05
CA SER A 121 14.85 2.34 10.29
C SER A 121 14.38 2.98 11.59
N GLU A 122 13.20 2.61 12.09
CA GLU A 122 12.52 3.27 13.20
C GLU A 122 12.10 2.29 14.31
N ASN A 123 11.78 2.81 15.49
CA ASN A 123 11.24 1.99 16.58
C ASN A 123 9.75 1.69 16.37
N TRP A 124 9.24 0.66 17.06
CA TRP A 124 7.86 0.19 16.92
C TRP A 124 6.79 1.29 17.10
N VAL A 125 6.98 2.24 18.01
CA VAL A 125 5.99 3.31 18.26
C VAL A 125 5.94 4.27 17.07
N ASN A 126 7.11 4.68 16.55
CA ASN A 126 7.20 5.56 15.39
C ASN A 126 6.63 4.88 14.14
N VAL A 127 7.01 3.63 13.89
CA VAL A 127 6.44 2.83 12.79
C VAL A 127 4.93 2.74 12.93
N LYS A 128 4.42 2.41 14.11
CA LYS A 128 2.97 2.31 14.33
C LYS A 128 2.26 3.63 13.99
N SER A 129 2.80 4.76 14.45
CA SER A 129 2.19 6.07 14.19
C SER A 129 2.18 6.46 12.70
N SER A 130 3.11 5.97 11.89
CA SER A 130 3.14 6.26 10.44
C SER A 130 2.04 5.54 9.63
N TYR A 131 1.30 4.63 10.29
CA TYR A 131 0.14 3.92 9.75
C TYR A 131 -1.20 4.42 10.30
N ASP A 132 -1.18 5.44 11.15
CA ASP A 132 -2.40 6.13 11.56
C ASP A 132 -3.03 6.85 10.35
N ILE A 133 -4.36 6.89 10.31
CA ILE A 133 -5.14 7.60 9.30
C ILE A 133 -5.85 8.76 10.01
N GLU A 134 -6.22 9.78 9.25
CA GLU A 134 -7.07 10.90 9.70
C GLU A 134 -8.35 10.42 10.39
N ASP A 135 -9.08 11.34 11.03
CA ASP A 135 -10.34 11.05 11.72
C ASP A 135 -10.21 10.08 12.93
N SER A 136 -9.09 10.11 13.64
CA SER A 136 -8.83 9.25 14.81
C SER A 136 -8.78 7.75 14.49
N GLN A 137 -8.53 7.39 13.23
CA GLN A 137 -8.37 5.99 12.81
C GLN A 137 -6.94 5.52 13.07
N ALA A 138 -6.57 5.39 14.34
CA ALA A 138 -5.25 4.88 14.72
C ALA A 138 -5.12 3.39 14.35
N VAL A 139 -3.95 2.96 13.88
CA VAL A 139 -3.70 1.53 13.64
C VAL A 139 -3.76 0.78 14.98
N PRO A 140 -4.54 -0.30 15.12
CA PRO A 140 -4.75 -0.90 16.44
C PRO A 140 -3.52 -1.70 16.91
N PHE A 141 -2.81 -2.33 15.98
CA PHE A 141 -1.61 -3.13 16.23
C PHE A 141 -0.79 -3.25 14.94
N LEU A 142 0.50 -3.57 15.07
CA LEU A 142 1.32 -4.00 13.95
C LEU A 142 1.48 -5.52 13.96
N ARG A 143 1.59 -6.14 12.79
CA ARG A 143 2.04 -7.54 12.66
C ARG A 143 3.31 -7.59 11.81
N PRO A 144 4.26 -8.48 12.13
CA PRO A 144 5.34 -8.81 11.20
C PRO A 144 4.76 -9.28 9.87
N LEU A 145 5.42 -8.91 8.77
CA LEU A 145 4.99 -9.22 7.42
C LEU A 145 4.78 -10.73 7.26
N GLN A 146 3.59 -11.14 6.82
CA GLN A 146 3.26 -12.55 6.64
C GLN A 146 3.64 -13.01 5.23
N GLY A 147 4.17 -14.24 5.14
CA GLY A 147 4.50 -14.88 3.87
C GLY A 147 5.58 -14.17 3.05
N ALA A 148 6.45 -13.39 3.70
CA ALA A 148 7.57 -12.76 3.01
C ALA A 148 8.55 -13.83 2.50
N THR A 149 8.84 -13.81 1.21
CA THR A 149 9.80 -14.76 0.62
C THR A 149 11.23 -14.24 0.80
N GLU A 150 12.20 -15.13 0.71
CA GLU A 150 13.61 -14.75 0.78
C GLU A 150 13.96 -13.77 -0.36
N GLU A 151 13.39 -13.97 -1.54
CA GLU A 151 13.56 -13.08 -2.69
C GLU A 151 12.97 -11.68 -2.41
N GLU A 152 11.82 -11.60 -1.75
CA GLU A 152 11.20 -10.32 -1.35
C GLU A 152 12.11 -9.58 -0.34
N ILE A 153 12.66 -10.30 0.64
CA ILE A 153 13.56 -9.72 1.64
C ILE A 153 14.86 -9.23 0.99
N GLN A 154 15.50 -10.05 0.14
CA GLN A 154 16.73 -9.65 -0.56
C GLN A 154 16.51 -8.46 -1.50
N SER A 155 15.36 -8.44 -2.20
CA SER A 155 14.96 -7.29 -3.01
C SER A 155 14.80 -6.04 -2.16
N ALA A 156 14.12 -6.14 -1.01
CA ALA A 156 13.98 -5.03 -0.07
C ALA A 156 15.35 -4.55 0.46
N GLU A 157 16.25 -5.46 0.86
CA GLU A 157 17.58 -5.08 1.33
C GLU A 157 18.44 -4.39 0.27
N SER A 158 18.33 -4.83 -0.98
CA SER A 158 19.00 -4.18 -2.12
C SER A 158 18.50 -2.76 -2.30
N SER A 159 17.18 -2.57 -2.38
CA SER A 159 16.56 -1.25 -2.49
C SER A 159 16.85 -0.35 -1.29
N TRP A 160 16.94 -0.92 -0.08
CA TRP A 160 17.33 -0.18 1.12
C TRP A 160 18.77 0.34 1.01
N SER A 161 19.69 -0.51 0.53
CA SER A 161 21.09 -0.13 0.32
C SER A 161 21.24 0.97 -0.74
N GLU A 162 20.44 0.92 -1.80
CA GLU A 162 20.35 1.98 -2.81
C GLU A 162 19.82 3.29 -2.23
N TRP A 163 18.81 3.22 -1.36
CA TRP A 163 18.27 4.40 -0.68
C TRP A 163 19.30 5.04 0.27
N LEU A 164 20.06 4.23 1.02
CA LEU A 164 21.18 4.73 1.82
C LEU A 164 22.25 5.38 0.95
N ALA A 165 22.59 4.78 -0.19
CA ALA A 165 23.51 5.38 -1.14
C ALA A 165 22.97 6.72 -1.67
N MET A 166 21.66 6.86 -1.90
CA MET A 166 21.03 8.14 -2.22
C MET A 166 21.21 9.17 -1.10
N GLN A 167 21.00 8.78 0.16
CA GLN A 167 21.18 9.66 1.32
C GLN A 167 22.62 10.22 1.39
N ASP A 168 23.61 9.40 1.06
CA ASP A 168 25.03 9.78 1.03
C ASP A 168 25.47 10.40 -0.32
N TRP A 169 24.53 10.65 -1.24
CA TRP A 169 24.77 11.14 -2.61
C TRP A 169 25.74 10.27 -3.42
N MET A 170 25.82 8.98 -3.09
CA MET A 170 26.58 7.93 -3.79
C MET A 170 25.76 7.33 -4.95
N LEU A 171 25.27 8.20 -5.84
CA LEU A 171 24.47 7.83 -7.00
C LEU A 171 25.23 8.09 -8.31
N GLY A 172 24.88 7.33 -9.35
CA GLY A 172 25.41 7.53 -10.70
C GLY A 172 26.95 7.48 -10.72
N PRO A 173 27.66 8.54 -11.16
CA PRO A 173 29.12 8.57 -11.17
C PRO A 173 29.80 8.40 -9.79
N ARG A 174 29.03 8.54 -8.69
CA ARG A 174 29.50 8.40 -7.30
C ARG A 174 29.13 7.06 -6.66
N ALA A 175 28.48 6.17 -7.41
CA ALA A 175 28.17 4.83 -6.91
C ALA A 175 29.46 4.07 -6.58
N PRO A 176 29.50 3.27 -5.50
CA PRO A 176 30.65 2.42 -5.22
C PRO A 176 30.90 1.47 -6.42
N PRO A 177 32.16 1.14 -6.73
CA PRO A 177 32.44 0.11 -7.73
C PRO A 177 31.76 -1.19 -7.28
N GLY A 178 30.86 -1.72 -8.11
CA GLY A 178 30.11 -2.92 -7.77
C GLY A 178 31.03 -4.07 -7.40
N GLU A 179 30.74 -4.76 -6.31
CA GLU A 179 31.49 -5.96 -5.92
C GLU A 179 31.46 -6.98 -7.07
N PRO A 180 32.60 -7.60 -7.41
CA PRO A 180 32.59 -8.74 -8.32
C PRO A 180 31.81 -9.88 -7.65
N LYS A 181 30.68 -10.27 -8.26
CA LYS A 181 29.97 -11.51 -7.95
C LYS A 181 30.87 -12.73 -8.10
#